data_AF-A0A0C5BXP9-F1
#
_entry.id   AF-A0A0C5BXP9-F1
#
_cell.length_a   1.000
_cell.length_b   1.000
_cell.length_c   1.000
_cell.angle_alpha   90.00
_cell.angle_beta   90.00
_cell.angle_gamma   90.00
#
_symmetry.space_group_name_H-M   'P 1'
#
loop_
_entity.id
_entity.type
_entity.pdbx_description
1 polymer ?
#
loop_
_entity_poly.entity_id
_entity_poly.type
_entity_poly.pdbx_seq_one_letter_code
_entity_poly.pdbx_strand_id
1 'polypeptide(L)' 'MNIYDTKSITCKDCGKVIGEVDYDAEIILPRCGQCSNPIPDVKDKMPYLIYH' A
#
# COMPACT_ATOMS: atom_id res chain seq x y z
N MET A 1 3.31 -16.34 -22.35
CA MET A 1 2.99 -15.37 -21.28
C MET A 1 2.00 -16.08 -20.36
N ASN A 2 2.41 -16.39 -19.13
CA ASN A 2 1.61 -17.19 -18.20
C ASN A 2 0.82 -16.21 -17.32
N ILE A 3 -0.51 -16.25 -17.39
CA ILE A 3 -1.41 -15.33 -16.67
C ILE A 3 -1.51 -15.61 -15.17
N TYR A 4 -0.76 -16.59 -14.67
CA TYR A 4 -0.73 -17.02 -13.26
C TYR A 4 0.60 -16.70 -12.59
N ASP A 5 1.47 -15.94 -13.24
CA ASP A 5 2.71 -15.51 -12.60
C ASP A 5 2.37 -14.49 -11.51
N THR A 6 2.69 -14.81 -10.26
CA THR A 6 2.49 -13.93 -9.11
C THR A 6 3.84 -13.47 -8.59
N LYS A 7 3.86 -12.29 -7.97
CA LYS A 7 5.04 -11.78 -7.26
C LYS A 7 4.68 -11.53 -5.80
N SER A 8 5.63 -11.82 -4.91
CA SER A 8 5.45 -11.54 -3.48
C SER A 8 5.51 -10.04 -3.20
N ILE A 9 4.58 -9.55 -2.39
CA ILE A 9 4.58 -8.19 -1.83
C ILE A 9 5.32 -8.21 -0.51
N THR A 10 6.28 -7.30 -0.35
CA THR A 10 6.98 -7.06 0.90
C THR A 10 6.60 -5.71 1.48
N CYS A 11 6.52 -5.64 2.80
CA CYS A 11 6.32 -4.39 3.53
C CYS A 11 7.50 -3.45 3.27
N LYS A 12 7.21 -2.21 2.87
CA LYS A 12 8.25 -1.19 2.65
C LYS A 12 9.09 -0.92 3.90
N ASP A 13 8.47 -0.97 5.08
CA ASP A 13 9.11 -0.50 6.32
C ASP A 13 9.90 -1.61 7.05
N CYS A 14 9.47 -2.87 6.94
CA CYS A 14 10.09 -3.99 7.67
C CYS A 14 10.49 -5.19 6.81
N GLY A 15 10.23 -5.17 5.49
CA GLY A 15 10.59 -6.23 4.56
C GLY A 15 9.75 -7.52 4.68
N LYS A 16 8.84 -7.60 5.65
CA LYS A 16 7.98 -8.77 5.85
C LYS A 16 7.10 -9.03 4.62
N VAL A 17 7.01 -10.29 4.18
CA VAL A 17 6.07 -10.70 3.12
C VAL A 17 4.63 -10.55 3.63
N ILE A 18 3.80 -9.85 2.84
CA ILE A 18 2.40 -9.55 3.17
C ILE A 18 1.46 -10.47 2.39
N GLY A 19 1.83 -10.86 1.17
CA GLY A 19 1.04 -11.72 0.30
C GLY A 19 1.62 -11.78 -1.11
N GLU A 20 0.79 -12.19 -2.07
CA GLU A 20 1.13 -12.29 -3.48
C GLU A 20 0.10 -11.54 -4.32
N VAL A 21 0.55 -10.98 -5.44
CA VAL A 21 -0.30 -10.34 -6.45
C VAL A 21 0.13 -10.73 -7.85
N ASP A 22 -0.74 -10.48 -8.81
CA ASP A 22 -0.43 -10.65 -10.23
C ASP A 22 0.87 -9.90 -10.58
N TYR A 23 1.67 -10.52 -11.45
CA TYR A 23 2.98 -10.01 -11.80
C TYR A 23 2.95 -8.58 -12.36
N ASP A 24 1.89 -8.21 -13.08
CA ASP A 24 1.67 -6.90 -13.70
C ASP A 24 1.04 -5.86 -12.75
N ALA A 25 0.64 -6.24 -11.53
CA ALA A 25 0.08 -5.31 -10.57
C ALA A 25 1.09 -4.24 -10.14
N GLU A 26 0.69 -2.97 -10.19
CA GLU A 26 1.46 -1.85 -9.62
C GLU A 26 1.19 -1.74 -8.12
N ILE A 27 2.26 -1.76 -7.31
CA ILE A 27 2.16 -1.76 -5.85
C ILE A 27 2.81 -0.47 -5.34
N ILE A 28 2.02 0.38 -4.69
CA ILE A 28 2.48 1.67 -4.17
C ILE A 28 2.50 1.61 -2.64
N LEU A 29 3.68 1.80 -2.05
CA LEU A 29 3.90 1.92 -0.61
C LEU A 29 3.20 0.84 0.25
N PRO A 30 3.39 -0.46 -0.03
CA PRO A 30 2.74 -1.53 0.72
C PRO A 30 3.23 -1.56 2.17
N ARG A 31 2.30 -1.65 3.12
CA ARG A 31 2.60 -1.77 4.56
C ARG A 31 1.85 -2.95 5.16
N CYS A 32 2.52 -3.69 6.03
CA CYS A 32 1.89 -4.77 6.80
C CYS A 32 1.05 -4.18 7.94
N GLY A 33 0.14 -4.98 8.52
CA GLY A 33 -0.76 -4.52 9.60
C GLY A 33 -0.05 -3.99 10.86
N GLN A 34 1.22 -4.33 11.07
CA GLN A 34 2.03 -3.82 12.19
C GLN A 34 2.70 -2.47 11.89
N CYS A 35 3.03 -2.22 10.62
CA CYS A 35 3.65 -0.97 10.16
C CYS A 35 2.61 0.02 9.62
N SER A 36 1.40 -0.44 9.31
CA SER A 36 0.28 0.42 8.95
C SER A 36 -0.10 1.26 10.16
N ASN A 37 0.16 2.55 10.11
CA ASN A 37 -0.42 3.50 11.04
C ASN A 37 -1.84 3.85 10.52
N PRO A 38 -2.92 3.47 11.22
CA PRO A 38 -4.28 3.79 10.80
C PRO A 38 -4.62 5.28 10.95
N ILE A 39 -3.73 6.07 11.56
CA ILE A 39 -3.87 7.51 11.66
C ILE A 39 -3.45 8.13 10.32
N PRO A 40 -4.35 8.84 9.61
CA PRO A 40 -4.01 9.56 8.39
C PRO A 40 -2.87 10.54 8.68
N ASP A 41 -1.91 10.64 7.77
CA ASP A 41 -0.85 11.64 7.92
C ASP A 41 -1.51 13.03 7.95
N VAL A 42 -0.89 14.00 8.63
CA VAL A 42 -1.40 15.38 8.64
C VAL A 42 -1.50 15.93 7.21
N LYS A 43 -0.69 15.41 6.28
CA LYS A 43 -0.73 15.69 4.84
C LYS A 43 -1.91 15.04 4.10
N ASP A 44 -2.48 13.97 4.63
CA ASP A 44 -3.68 13.31 4.06
C ASP A 44 -4.97 14.04 4.47
N LYS A 45 -4.89 15.03 5.37
CA LYS A 45 -6.02 15.91 5.68
C LYS A 45 -6.27 16.80 4.47
N MET A 46 -7.17 16.37 3.59
CA MET A 46 -7.83 17.24 2.62
C MET A 46 -8.48 18.39 3.41
N PRO A 47 -8.01 19.64 3.29
CA PRO A 47 -8.74 20.76 3.85
C PRO A 47 -10.02 20.88 3.02
N TYR A 48 -11.15 20.47 3.57
CA TYR A 48 -12.44 20.83 3.01
C TYR A 48 -12.56 22.35 3.08
N LEU A 49 -12.13 23.04 2.03
CA LEU A 49 -12.47 24.44 1.79
C LEU A 49 -13.94 24.46 1.40
N ILE A 50 -14.82 24.45 2.41
CA ILE A 50 -16.22 24.81 2.22
C ILE A 50 -16.21 26.32 2.03
N TYR A 51 -16.31 26.76 0.77
CA TYR A 51 -16.59 28.15 0.45
C TYR A 51 -18.04 28.43 0.85
N HIS A 52 -18.23 29.37 1.78
CA HIS A 52 -19.53 29.96 2.16
C HIS A 52 -19.89 31.12 1.23
#